data_AF-A0A927U6P9-F1
#
_entry.id   AF-A0A927U6P9-F1
#
_cell.length_a   1.000
_cell.length_b   1.000
_cell.length_c   1.000
_cell.angle_alpha   90.00
_cell.angle_beta   90.00
_cell.angle_gamma   90.00
#
_symmetry.space_group_name_H-M   'P 1'
#
loop_
_entity.id
_entity.type
_entity.pdbx_description
1 polymer ?
#
loop_
_entity_poly.entity_id
_entity_poly.type
_entity_poly.pdbx_seq_one_letter_code
_entity_poly.pdbx_strand_id
1 'polypeptide(L)'
;MANEQFNNVKDFIVYKVINHDRNKELLSTVPYVNYLDLAIVFYRIIPETVDSKEKKAVLITNAQAKLWETTPSELMLAASGNTQRIMGVKIRGIFSTIKEYMGDFSMFEISKKEESEIPLYVVSNSISYYGAAVLLYKDLLKAIAAKLKSDIYIIPCSIHEIIVVKSIKGCEIDTASLREMIDHVNRTNIPEDEVLSSNLYYYSKDTNVLSYAN
;
A
#
# COMPACT_ATOMS: atom_id res chain seq x y z
N MET A 1 27.98 11.42 -5.80
CA MET A 1 28.08 10.47 -4.66
C MET A 1 28.96 9.32 -5.11
N ALA A 2 30.21 9.28 -4.64
CA ALA A 2 31.21 8.30 -5.06
C ALA A 2 31.17 7.06 -4.15
N ASN A 3 31.15 5.86 -4.74
CA ASN A 3 31.34 4.53 -4.14
C ASN A 3 30.58 4.19 -2.86
N GLU A 4 29.26 4.35 -2.86
CA GLU A 4 28.44 3.75 -1.81
C GLU A 4 28.09 2.30 -2.16
N GLN A 5 28.48 1.35 -1.29
CA GLN A 5 28.24 -0.07 -1.48
C GLN A 5 26.86 -0.50 -0.94
N PHE A 6 26.25 -1.50 -1.57
CA PHE A 6 24.93 -2.04 -1.19
C PHE A 6 24.82 -2.36 0.30
N ASN A 7 25.84 -3.01 0.86
CA ASN A 7 25.85 -3.43 2.27
C ASN A 7 25.74 -2.26 3.27
N ASN A 8 26.12 -1.05 2.87
CA ASN A 8 26.07 0.13 3.74
C ASN A 8 24.70 0.81 3.73
N VAL A 9 23.85 0.49 2.74
CA VAL A 9 22.57 1.18 2.52
C VAL A 9 21.36 0.26 2.62
N LYS A 10 21.56 -1.05 2.51
CA LYS A 10 20.49 -2.06 2.45
C LYS A 10 19.47 -1.94 3.56
N ASP A 11 19.88 -1.53 4.76
CA ASP A 11 19.01 -1.37 5.95
C ASP A 11 18.06 -0.16 5.87
N PHE A 12 18.22 0.68 4.85
CA PHE A 12 17.37 1.85 4.57
C PHE A 12 16.67 1.77 3.20
N ILE A 13 16.81 0.64 2.51
CA ILE A 13 16.04 0.37 1.30
C ILE A 13 14.63 -0.05 1.72
N VAL A 14 13.65 0.58 1.12
CA VAL A 14 12.22 0.32 1.29
C VAL A 14 11.55 0.23 -0.08
N TYR A 15 10.28 -0.15 -0.13
CA TYR A 15 9.53 -0.22 -1.38
C TYR A 15 8.24 0.60 -1.34
N LYS A 16 7.76 0.94 -2.53
CA LYS A 16 6.38 1.35 -2.78
C LYS A 16 5.76 0.45 -3.84
N VAL A 17 4.44 0.45 -3.89
CA VAL A 17 3.66 -0.22 -4.94
C VAL A 17 3.06 0.83 -5.86
N ILE A 18 3.14 0.59 -7.16
CA ILE A 18 2.56 1.43 -8.21
C ILE A 18 1.85 0.54 -9.23
N ASN A 19 0.93 1.09 -10.00
CA ASN A 19 0.31 0.33 -11.08
C ASN A 19 1.35 -0.05 -12.15
N HIS A 20 1.42 -1.31 -12.57
CA HIS A 20 2.42 -1.75 -13.53
C HIS A 20 2.23 -1.08 -14.90
N ASP A 21 1.01 -1.17 -15.46
CA ASP A 21 0.76 -0.75 -16.83
C ASP A 21 0.80 0.76 -17.02
N ARG A 22 0.38 1.53 -16.01
CA ARG A 22 0.45 3.00 -16.02
C ARG A 22 1.86 3.54 -15.87
N ASN A 23 2.82 2.73 -15.40
CA ASN A 23 4.17 3.19 -15.06
C ASN A 23 5.27 2.58 -15.95
N LYS A 24 4.93 2.05 -17.13
CA LYS A 24 5.89 1.37 -18.04
C LYS A 24 7.16 2.17 -18.35
N GLU A 25 7.03 3.49 -18.53
CA GLU A 25 8.18 4.37 -18.78
C GLU A 25 9.13 4.38 -17.57
N LEU A 26 8.60 4.62 -16.37
CA LEU A 26 9.38 4.58 -15.14
C LEU A 26 10.02 3.20 -14.92
N LEU A 27 9.26 2.12 -15.11
CA LEU A 27 9.71 0.74 -14.93
C LEU A 27 10.83 0.33 -15.89
N SER A 28 11.02 1.05 -17.00
CA SER A 28 12.19 0.85 -17.88
C SER A 28 13.51 1.35 -17.25
N THR A 29 13.42 2.20 -16.22
CA THR A 29 14.56 2.90 -15.62
C THR A 29 14.93 2.41 -14.21
N VAL A 30 14.06 1.60 -13.58
CA VAL A 30 14.22 1.13 -12.19
C VAL A 30 14.08 -0.39 -12.08
N PRO A 31 14.73 -1.03 -11.08
CA PRO A 31 14.46 -2.42 -10.74
C PRO A 31 13.07 -2.55 -10.10
N TYR A 32 12.34 -3.59 -10.47
CA TYR A 32 11.02 -3.86 -9.92
C TYR A 32 10.71 -5.36 -9.82
N VAL A 33 9.71 -5.69 -9.02
CA VAL A 33 9.12 -7.03 -8.92
C VAL A 33 7.63 -6.94 -9.27
N ASN A 34 7.15 -7.82 -10.15
CA ASN A 34 5.73 -7.89 -10.50
C ASN A 34 4.90 -8.47 -9.34
N TYR A 35 3.74 -7.88 -9.10
CA TYR A 35 2.80 -8.35 -8.09
C TYR A 35 1.36 -8.03 -8.50
N LEU A 36 0.59 -9.04 -8.90
CA LEU A 36 -0.73 -8.84 -9.54
C LEU A 36 -0.59 -7.87 -10.73
N ASP A 37 -1.38 -6.81 -10.79
CA ASP A 37 -1.32 -5.72 -11.77
C ASP A 37 -0.45 -4.55 -11.29
N LEU A 38 0.31 -4.75 -10.22
CA LEU A 38 1.19 -3.78 -9.59
C LEU A 38 2.66 -4.11 -9.85
N ALA A 39 3.49 -3.09 -9.70
CA ALA A 39 4.94 -3.20 -9.65
C ALA A 39 5.45 -2.71 -8.28
N ILE A 40 6.33 -3.50 -7.68
CA ILE A 40 7.05 -3.15 -6.46
C ILE A 40 8.34 -2.46 -6.87
N VAL A 41 8.49 -1.18 -6.53
CA VAL A 41 9.70 -0.40 -6.86
C VAL A 41 10.41 0.05 -5.58
N PHE A 42 11.73 0.17 -5.67
CA PHE A 42 12.59 0.37 -4.50
C PHE A 42 13.11 1.80 -4.42
N TYR A 43 13.14 2.33 -3.22
CA TYR A 43 13.77 3.61 -2.92
C TYR A 43 14.53 3.51 -1.61
N ARG A 44 15.53 4.36 -1.46
CA ARG A 44 16.31 4.47 -0.24
C ARG A 44 15.84 5.68 0.55
N ILE A 45 15.66 5.49 1.86
CA ILE A 45 15.51 6.59 2.81
C ILE A 45 16.91 7.03 3.22
N ILE A 46 17.19 8.32 3.09
CA ILE A 46 18.42 8.93 3.60
C ILE A 46 18.14 9.33 5.04
N PRO A 47 18.82 8.70 6.03
CA PRO A 47 18.76 9.14 7.42
C PRO A 47 19.23 10.59 7.51
N GLU A 48 18.60 11.38 8.38
CA GLU A 48 18.85 12.81 8.56
C GLU A 48 20.34 13.18 8.48
N THR A 49 20.68 14.14 7.63
CA THR A 49 21.75 15.08 7.97
C THR A 49 21.19 16.02 9.03
N VAL A 50 22.02 16.39 10.00
CA VAL A 50 21.73 17.06 11.30
C VAL A 50 20.76 18.27 11.29
N ASP A 51 20.27 18.73 10.13
CA ASP A 51 19.52 19.99 9.97
C ASP A 51 18.20 19.93 9.15
N SER A 52 17.70 18.75 8.74
CA SER A 52 16.42 18.69 7.99
C SER A 52 15.39 17.78 8.63
N LYS A 53 14.23 18.34 9.02
CA LYS A 53 13.03 17.62 9.48
C LYS A 53 12.36 16.77 8.38
N GLU A 54 12.88 16.80 7.16
CA GLU A 54 12.36 16.06 6.01
C GLU A 54 13.23 14.86 5.70
N LYS A 55 12.64 13.65 5.76
CA LYS A 55 13.29 12.43 5.29
C LYS A 55 13.45 12.53 3.77
N LYS A 56 14.69 12.62 3.28
CA LYS A 56 14.96 12.56 1.84
C LYS A 56 14.85 11.11 1.36
N ALA A 57 14.10 10.89 0.29
CA ALA A 57 13.98 9.60 -0.36
C ALA A 57 14.60 9.67 -1.77
N VAL A 58 15.32 8.63 -2.17
CA VAL A 58 15.92 8.54 -3.51
C VAL A 58 15.49 7.23 -4.16
N LEU A 59 14.86 7.34 -5.33
CA LEU A 59 14.49 6.18 -6.13
C LEU A 59 15.74 5.44 -6.59
N ILE A 60 15.75 4.11 -6.43
CA ILE A 60 16.86 3.28 -6.89
C ILE A 60 16.66 3.04 -8.38
N THR A 61 17.66 3.39 -9.19
CA THR A 61 17.64 3.20 -10.65
C THR A 61 18.33 1.91 -11.06
N ASN A 62 18.12 1.46 -12.29
CA ASN A 62 18.85 0.33 -12.88
C ASN A 62 20.37 0.55 -12.87
N ALA A 63 20.81 1.80 -13.07
CA ALA A 63 22.23 2.16 -12.98
C ALA A 63 22.78 1.98 -11.55
N GLN A 64 21.99 2.36 -10.54
CA GLN A 64 22.38 2.21 -9.14
C GLN A 64 22.38 0.74 -8.70
N ALA A 65 21.36 -0.04 -9.10
CA ALA A 65 21.33 -1.48 -8.83
C ALA A 65 22.52 -2.21 -9.47
N LYS A 66 22.90 -1.83 -10.70
CA LYS A 66 24.09 -2.36 -11.38
C LYS A 66 25.38 -2.01 -10.66
N LEU A 67 25.52 -0.77 -10.18
CA LEU A 67 26.68 -0.34 -9.38
C LEU A 67 26.81 -1.13 -8.08
N TRP A 68 25.67 -1.49 -7.48
CA TRP A 68 25.58 -2.29 -6.27
C TRP A 68 25.70 -3.80 -6.51
N GLU A 69 25.81 -4.22 -7.77
CA GLU A 69 25.83 -5.64 -8.17
C GLU A 69 24.65 -6.43 -7.58
N THR A 70 23.47 -5.80 -7.54
CA THR A 70 22.27 -6.38 -6.92
C THR A 70 21.13 -6.62 -7.90
N THR A 71 20.23 -7.52 -7.54
CA THR A 71 19.05 -7.91 -8.29
C THR A 71 17.76 -7.35 -7.66
N PRO A 72 16.64 -7.25 -8.41
CA PRO A 72 15.33 -6.92 -7.83
C PRO A 72 14.92 -7.84 -6.68
N SER A 73 15.30 -9.12 -6.73
CA SER A 73 15.01 -10.08 -5.66
C SER A 73 15.77 -9.77 -4.37
N GLU A 74 17.04 -9.39 -4.46
CA GLU A 74 17.84 -9.00 -3.28
C GLU A 74 17.37 -7.66 -2.70
N LEU A 75 17.00 -6.71 -3.56
CA LEU A 75 16.34 -5.47 -3.14
C LEU A 75 15.03 -5.76 -2.41
N MET A 76 14.22 -6.69 -2.92
CA MET A 76 12.97 -7.12 -2.26
C MET A 76 13.23 -7.74 -0.88
N LEU A 77 14.24 -8.61 -0.77
CA LEU A 77 14.63 -9.22 0.51
C LEU A 77 15.05 -8.16 1.53
N ALA A 78 15.89 -7.20 1.12
CA ALA A 78 16.28 -6.09 1.98
C ALA A 78 15.09 -5.21 2.38
N ALA A 79 14.25 -4.84 1.42
CA ALA A 79 13.15 -3.92 1.63
C ALA A 79 11.97 -4.50 2.42
N SER A 80 11.75 -5.81 2.38
CA SER A 80 10.61 -6.50 3.02
C SER A 80 10.51 -6.22 4.52
N GLY A 81 11.62 -6.39 5.26
CA GLY A 81 11.65 -6.08 6.69
C GLY A 81 11.72 -4.58 6.97
N ASN A 82 12.47 -3.84 6.15
CA ASN A 82 12.71 -2.42 6.37
C ASN A 82 11.48 -1.56 6.16
N THR A 83 10.67 -1.84 5.15
CA THR A 83 9.51 -1.01 4.81
C THR A 83 8.53 -0.99 5.98
N GLN A 84 8.17 -2.14 6.54
CA GLN A 84 7.31 -2.22 7.72
C GLN A 84 7.96 -1.58 8.96
N ARG A 85 9.25 -1.84 9.20
CA ARG A 85 9.97 -1.30 10.37
C ARG A 85 10.09 0.23 10.33
N ILE A 86 10.38 0.81 9.18
CA ILE A 86 10.69 2.24 9.03
C ILE A 86 9.41 3.05 8.78
N MET A 87 8.49 2.53 7.97
CA MET A 87 7.28 3.25 7.56
C MET A 87 6.12 3.01 8.53
N GLY A 88 6.13 1.91 9.27
CA GLY A 88 5.09 1.55 10.23
C GLY A 88 3.75 1.23 9.56
N VAL A 89 2.72 0.98 10.36
CA VAL A 89 1.36 0.69 9.90
C VAL A 89 0.35 1.49 10.71
N LYS A 90 -0.67 2.02 10.03
CA LYS A 90 -1.80 2.74 10.62
C LYS A 90 -3.10 2.14 10.08
N ILE A 91 -3.95 1.65 10.98
CA ILE A 91 -5.28 1.10 10.66
C ILE A 91 -6.32 1.96 11.36
N ARG A 92 -7.25 2.52 10.58
CA ARG A 92 -8.33 3.40 11.07
C ARG A 92 -9.68 2.90 10.56
N GLY A 93 -10.75 3.09 11.35
CA GLY A 93 -12.11 2.93 10.84
C GLY A 93 -12.43 4.04 9.84
N ILE A 94 -13.22 3.76 8.81
CA ILE A 94 -13.52 4.74 7.75
C ILE A 94 -14.09 6.06 8.30
N PHE A 95 -14.95 5.99 9.31
CA PHE A 95 -15.55 7.17 9.94
C PHE A 95 -14.54 8.02 10.70
N SER A 96 -13.62 7.39 11.44
CA SER A 96 -12.50 8.09 12.05
C SER A 96 -11.60 8.80 11.02
N THR A 97 -11.41 8.20 9.85
CA THR A 97 -10.69 8.82 8.73
C THR A 97 -11.45 10.02 8.18
N ILE A 98 -12.75 9.90 7.91
CA ILE A 98 -13.60 11.00 7.41
C ILE A 98 -13.54 12.20 8.36
N LYS A 99 -13.65 11.96 9.68
CA LYS A 99 -13.56 13.03 10.69
C LYS A 99 -12.23 13.77 10.63
N GLU A 100 -11.12 13.07 10.39
CA GLU A 100 -9.79 13.68 10.28
C GLU A 100 -9.67 14.57 9.03
N TYR A 101 -10.23 14.15 7.89
CA TYR A 101 -10.20 14.93 6.64
C TYR A 101 -11.17 16.13 6.64
N MET A 102 -12.35 16.00 7.24
CA MET A 102 -13.38 17.05 7.20
C MET A 102 -13.33 18.02 8.39
N GLY A 103 -12.52 17.73 9.41
CA GLY A 103 -12.50 18.49 10.67
C GLY A 103 -13.80 18.36 11.48
N ASP A 104 -13.95 19.17 12.53
CA ASP A 104 -15.11 19.16 13.46
C ASP A 104 -16.44 19.63 12.81
N PHE A 105 -16.48 19.86 11.50
CA PHE A 105 -17.67 20.30 10.75
C PHE A 105 -18.64 19.17 10.37
N SER A 106 -18.33 17.92 10.68
CA SER A 106 -19.23 16.80 10.37
C SER A 106 -20.24 16.57 11.50
N MET A 107 -21.48 16.99 11.25
CA MET A 107 -22.69 16.56 11.95
C MET A 107 -23.04 15.10 11.60
N PHE A 108 -22.05 14.22 11.65
CA PHE A 108 -22.25 12.79 11.61
C PHE A 108 -22.05 12.27 13.02
N GLU A 109 -23.12 12.30 13.82
CA GLU A 109 -23.21 11.40 14.98
C GLU A 109 -23.40 9.97 14.46
N ILE A 110 -22.36 9.44 13.79
CA ILE A 110 -22.26 8.00 13.55
C ILE A 110 -22.11 7.41 14.95
N SER A 111 -23.20 6.84 15.44
CA SER A 111 -23.18 6.21 16.74
C SER A 111 -22.07 5.17 16.74
N LYS A 112 -21.29 5.05 17.82
CA LYS A 112 -20.25 4.00 17.95
C LYS A 112 -20.76 2.57 17.65
N LYS A 113 -22.08 2.37 17.61
CA LYS A 113 -22.76 1.16 17.14
C LYS A 113 -22.62 0.93 15.63
N GLU A 114 -22.78 1.94 14.79
CA GLU A 114 -22.67 1.81 13.32
C GLU A 114 -21.24 1.49 12.87
N GLU A 115 -20.22 2.02 13.57
CA GLU A 115 -18.81 1.62 13.39
C GLU A 115 -18.57 0.13 13.63
N SER A 116 -19.39 -0.51 14.48
CA SER A 116 -19.28 -1.95 14.75
C SER A 116 -20.00 -2.82 13.71
N GLU A 117 -20.95 -2.24 12.97
CA GLU A 117 -21.78 -2.94 11.98
C GLU A 117 -21.18 -2.88 10.57
N ILE A 118 -20.38 -1.85 10.25
CA ILE A 118 -19.70 -1.70 8.97
C ILE A 118 -18.17 -1.81 9.18
N PRO A 119 -17.58 -3.02 9.15
CA PRO A 119 -16.15 -3.23 9.35
C PRO A 119 -15.34 -2.84 8.09
N LEU A 120 -15.26 -1.53 7.86
CA LEU A 120 -14.52 -0.86 6.79
C LEU A 120 -13.32 -0.12 7.39
N TYR A 121 -12.11 -0.52 6.97
CA TYR A 121 -10.87 0.01 7.53
C TYR A 121 -10.00 0.64 6.45
N VAL A 122 -9.50 1.84 6.72
CA VAL A 122 -8.43 2.46 5.94
C VAL A 122 -7.09 1.99 6.52
N VAL A 123 -6.25 1.40 5.67
CA VAL A 123 -4.94 0.87 6.04
C VAL A 123 -3.88 1.61 5.23
N SER A 124 -2.94 2.22 5.94
CA SER A 124 -1.80 2.93 5.37
C SER A 124 -0.55 2.70 6.24
N ASN A 125 0.56 3.32 5.87
CA ASN A 125 1.73 3.40 6.74
C ASN A 125 1.59 4.59 7.72
N SER A 126 2.52 4.70 8.68
CA SER A 126 2.43 5.71 9.74
C SER A 126 2.70 7.15 9.27
N ILE A 127 3.25 7.33 8.07
CA ILE A 127 3.54 8.65 7.49
C ILE A 127 2.56 9.05 6.38
N SER A 128 1.54 8.23 6.11
CA SER A 128 0.53 8.44 5.07
C SER A 128 1.10 8.67 3.65
N TYR A 129 2.29 8.15 3.35
CA TYR A 129 2.97 8.36 2.07
C TYR A 129 3.47 7.06 1.47
N TYR A 130 3.02 6.69 0.27
CA TYR A 130 3.23 5.36 -0.33
C TYR A 130 2.78 4.19 0.58
N GLY A 131 1.75 4.42 1.38
CA GLY A 131 1.28 3.49 2.40
C GLY A 131 0.54 2.27 1.87
N ALA A 132 0.15 2.21 0.58
CA ALA A 132 -0.43 0.99 0.01
C ALA A 132 0.57 -0.19 -0.01
N ALA A 133 1.87 0.09 0.22
CA ALA A 133 2.91 -0.89 0.49
C ALA A 133 2.56 -1.89 1.61
N VAL A 134 1.62 -1.54 2.50
CA VAL A 134 1.07 -2.43 3.54
C VAL A 134 0.48 -3.72 2.99
N LEU A 135 0.06 -3.76 1.72
CA LEU A 135 -0.36 -4.99 1.01
C LEU A 135 0.67 -6.12 1.13
N LEU A 136 1.95 -5.75 1.19
CA LEU A 136 3.09 -6.67 1.17
C LEU A 136 3.68 -6.87 2.57
N TYR A 137 3.12 -6.26 3.61
CA TYR A 137 3.63 -6.41 4.97
C TYR A 137 3.39 -7.83 5.45
N LYS A 138 4.46 -8.43 5.98
CA LYS A 138 4.41 -9.79 6.47
C LYS A 138 3.32 -9.92 7.54
N ASP A 139 2.46 -10.91 7.36
CA ASP A 139 1.37 -11.29 8.27
C ASP A 139 0.31 -10.20 8.53
N LEU A 140 0.35 -9.02 7.87
CA LEU A 140 -0.60 -7.95 8.13
C LEU A 140 -2.02 -8.32 7.71
N LEU A 141 -2.20 -8.75 6.45
CA LEU A 141 -3.52 -9.16 5.94
C LEU A 141 -4.06 -10.35 6.72
N LYS A 142 -3.19 -11.29 7.10
CA LYS A 142 -3.51 -12.43 7.97
C LYS A 142 -4.05 -11.97 9.33
N ALA A 143 -3.37 -11.02 9.96
CA ALA A 143 -3.79 -10.48 11.26
C ALA A 143 -5.15 -9.75 11.16
N ILE A 144 -5.36 -8.97 10.09
CA ILE A 144 -6.64 -8.29 9.84
C ILE A 144 -7.77 -9.31 9.62
N ALA A 145 -7.57 -10.29 8.73
CA ALA A 145 -8.54 -11.34 8.45
C ALA A 145 -8.88 -12.17 9.71
N ALA A 146 -7.86 -12.50 10.53
CA ALA A 146 -8.05 -13.20 11.80
C ALA A 146 -8.87 -12.37 12.80
N LYS A 147 -8.60 -11.06 12.92
CA LYS A 147 -9.36 -10.14 13.78
C LYS A 147 -10.82 -10.05 13.34
N LEU A 148 -11.08 -10.01 12.03
CA LEU A 148 -12.43 -9.97 11.46
C LEU A 148 -13.12 -11.34 11.38
N LYS A 149 -12.36 -12.42 11.67
CA LYS A 149 -12.77 -13.82 11.55
C LYS A 149 -13.30 -14.18 10.15
N SER A 150 -12.81 -13.50 9.12
CA SER A 150 -13.36 -13.54 7.77
C SER A 150 -12.27 -13.36 6.72
N ASP A 151 -12.55 -13.85 5.51
CA ASP A 151 -11.88 -13.37 4.31
C ASP A 151 -12.19 -11.87 4.12
N ILE A 152 -11.33 -11.18 3.37
CA ILE A 152 -11.42 -9.74 3.21
C ILE A 152 -11.29 -9.34 1.74
N TYR A 153 -12.08 -8.34 1.34
CA TYR A 153 -11.88 -7.61 0.11
C TYR A 153 -10.95 -6.44 0.36
N ILE A 154 -10.13 -6.10 -0.63
CA ILE A 154 -9.22 -4.98 -0.56
C ILE A 154 -9.44 -4.09 -1.78
N ILE A 155 -9.71 -2.83 -1.49
CA ILE A 155 -9.89 -1.77 -2.48
C ILE A 155 -8.59 -0.95 -2.54
N PRO A 156 -7.87 -0.95 -3.67
CA PRO A 156 -6.65 -0.17 -3.86
C PRO A 156 -6.97 1.30 -4.16
N CYS A 157 -7.20 2.10 -3.13
CA CYS A 157 -7.66 3.49 -3.26
C CYS A 157 -6.65 4.40 -3.96
N SER A 158 -5.39 4.35 -3.55
CA SER A 158 -4.29 5.08 -4.18
C SER A 158 -2.97 4.44 -3.80
N ILE A 159 -1.85 4.96 -4.31
CA ILE A 159 -0.51 4.53 -3.86
C ILE A 159 -0.28 4.78 -2.35
N HIS A 160 -1.11 5.63 -1.71
CA HIS A 160 -0.96 6.03 -0.31
C HIS A 160 -1.70 5.13 0.68
N GLU A 161 -2.78 4.47 0.28
CA GLU A 161 -3.60 3.67 1.19
C GLU A 161 -4.50 2.67 0.47
N ILE A 162 -4.93 1.66 1.23
CA ILE A 162 -5.93 0.69 0.81
C ILE A 162 -7.11 0.72 1.77
N ILE A 163 -8.27 0.30 1.29
CA ILE A 163 -9.44 0.04 2.12
C ILE A 163 -9.65 -1.47 2.24
N VAL A 164 -9.87 -1.95 3.46
CA VAL A 164 -10.19 -3.34 3.76
C VAL A 164 -11.65 -3.45 4.16
N VAL A 165 -12.35 -4.38 3.51
CA VAL A 165 -13.76 -4.69 3.76
C VAL A 165 -13.89 -6.15 4.14
N LYS A 166 -14.65 -6.44 5.20
CA LYS A 166 -14.96 -7.82 5.58
C LYS A 166 -15.82 -8.49 4.49
N SER A 167 -15.48 -9.70 4.07
CA SER A 167 -16.39 -10.54 3.28
C SER A 167 -17.59 -10.98 4.13
N ILE A 168 -18.81 -10.77 3.65
CA ILE A 168 -20.02 -11.17 4.38
C ILE A 168 -20.53 -12.48 3.78
N LYS A 169 -20.37 -13.60 4.50
CA LYS A 169 -20.87 -14.90 4.05
C LYS A 169 -22.39 -14.85 3.81
N GLY A 170 -22.83 -15.31 2.64
CA GLY A 170 -24.25 -15.33 2.26
C GLY A 170 -24.79 -13.99 1.74
N CYS A 171 -23.97 -12.94 1.73
CA CYS A 171 -24.24 -11.73 0.96
C CYS A 171 -23.32 -11.78 -0.26
N GLU A 172 -23.89 -11.92 -1.45
CA GLU A 172 -23.11 -11.67 -2.67
C GLU A 172 -22.79 -10.17 -2.66
N ILE A 173 -21.56 -9.84 -2.26
CA ILE A 173 -21.03 -8.52 -2.52
C ILE A 173 -20.98 -8.41 -4.04
N ASP A 174 -21.73 -7.46 -4.59
CA ASP A 174 -21.71 -7.15 -6.00
C ASP A 174 -20.33 -6.57 -6.36
N THR A 175 -19.43 -7.48 -6.73
CA THR A 175 -18.06 -7.16 -7.12
C THR A 175 -18.05 -6.34 -8.41
N ALA A 176 -19.09 -6.42 -9.25
CA ALA A 176 -19.22 -5.58 -10.44
C ALA A 176 -19.48 -4.12 -10.04
N SER A 177 -20.48 -3.88 -9.18
CA SER A 177 -20.76 -2.53 -8.66
C SER A 177 -19.57 -1.92 -7.93
N LEU A 178 -18.84 -2.71 -7.12
CA LEU A 178 -17.63 -2.22 -6.45
C LEU A 178 -16.53 -1.86 -7.44
N ARG A 179 -16.30 -2.68 -8.49
CA ARG A 179 -15.31 -2.35 -9.53
C ARG A 179 -15.71 -1.09 -10.29
N GLU A 180 -16.98 -0.92 -10.64
CA GLU A 180 -17.47 0.30 -11.28
C GLU A 180 -17.26 1.54 -10.40
N MET A 181 -17.50 1.42 -9.09
CA MET A 181 -17.22 2.49 -8.13
C MET A 181 -15.73 2.83 -8.10
N ILE A 182 -14.85 1.82 -8.03
CA ILE A 182 -13.39 2.01 -8.02
C ILE A 182 -12.96 2.72 -9.31
N ASP A 183 -13.43 2.25 -10.46
CA ASP A 183 -13.12 2.85 -11.77
C ASP A 183 -13.59 4.30 -11.89
N HIS A 184 -14.78 4.61 -11.35
CA HIS A 184 -15.29 5.97 -11.34
C HIS A 184 -14.38 6.89 -10.51
N VAL A 185 -14.12 6.53 -9.25
CA VAL A 185 -13.30 7.33 -8.33
C VAL A 185 -11.89 7.54 -8.87
N ASN A 186 -11.28 6.49 -9.44
CA ASN A 186 -9.94 6.57 -10.04
C ASN A 186 -9.88 7.57 -11.21
N ARG A 187 -10.98 7.78 -11.94
CA ARG A 187 -11.01 8.71 -13.09
C ARG A 187 -11.34 10.15 -12.69
N THR A 188 -12.06 10.36 -11.59
CA THR A 188 -12.62 11.67 -11.23
C THR A 188 -11.90 12.35 -10.07
N ASN A 189 -11.32 11.59 -9.14
CA ASN A 189 -10.87 12.11 -7.86
C ASN A 189 -9.41 11.83 -7.51
N ILE A 190 -8.77 10.89 -8.21
CA ILE A 190 -7.38 10.49 -7.91
C ILE A 190 -6.45 11.00 -9.02
N PRO A 191 -5.34 11.68 -8.68
CA PRO A 191 -4.30 12.02 -9.64
C PRO A 191 -3.81 10.79 -10.41
N GLU A 192 -3.51 10.94 -11.70
CA GLU A 192 -3.17 9.80 -12.57
C GLU A 192 -1.94 9.01 -12.06
N ASP A 193 -0.97 9.70 -11.46
CA ASP A 193 0.24 9.14 -10.87
C ASP A 193 0.02 8.50 -9.48
N GLU A 194 -1.15 8.73 -8.87
CA GLU A 194 -1.57 8.14 -7.60
C GLU A 194 -2.54 6.96 -7.75
N VAL A 195 -3.08 6.72 -8.94
CA VAL A 195 -3.97 5.58 -9.21
C VAL A 195 -3.19 4.27 -9.06
N LEU A 196 -3.58 3.46 -8.07
CA LEU A 196 -2.91 2.19 -7.78
C LEU A 196 -3.46 1.04 -8.64
N SER A 197 -4.77 0.82 -8.63
CA SER A 197 -5.41 -0.22 -9.44
C SER A 197 -6.92 0.01 -9.54
N SER A 198 -7.50 -0.49 -10.63
CA SER A 198 -8.95 -0.58 -10.85
C SER A 198 -9.53 -1.94 -10.43
N ASN A 199 -8.68 -2.88 -10.04
CA ASN A 199 -9.10 -4.22 -9.66
C ASN A 199 -9.51 -4.26 -8.19
N LEU A 200 -10.56 -5.02 -7.89
CA LEU A 200 -10.88 -5.43 -6.53
C LEU A 200 -10.03 -6.65 -6.17
N TYR A 201 -9.39 -6.66 -5.01
CA TYR A 201 -8.62 -7.82 -4.54
C TYR A 201 -9.37 -8.59 -3.44
N TYR A 202 -9.01 -9.86 -3.29
CA TYR A 202 -9.55 -10.79 -2.32
C TYR A 202 -8.42 -11.48 -1.57
N TYR A 203 -8.48 -11.48 -0.24
CA TYR A 203 -7.56 -12.23 0.61
C TYR A 203 -8.30 -13.34 1.34
N SER A 204 -7.87 -14.57 1.09
CA SER A 204 -8.38 -15.77 1.76
C SER A 204 -7.58 -16.02 3.04
N LYS A 205 -8.28 -16.03 4.19
CA LYS A 205 -7.66 -16.32 5.49
C LYS A 205 -7.18 -17.76 5.61
N ASP A 206 -7.82 -18.67 4.89
CA ASP A 206 -7.55 -20.11 4.96
C ASP A 206 -6.28 -20.46 4.16
N THR A 207 -6.11 -19.87 2.99
CA THR A 207 -4.92 -20.09 2.14
C THR A 207 -3.80 -19.08 2.39
N ASN A 208 -4.09 -17.95 3.05
CA ASN A 208 -3.20 -16.80 3.20
C ASN A 208 -2.74 -16.18 1.86
N VAL A 209 -3.57 -16.29 0.82
CA VAL A 209 -3.27 -15.77 -0.53
C VAL A 209 -4.10 -14.54 -0.82
N LEU A 210 -3.46 -13.51 -1.38
CA LEU A 210 -4.10 -12.37 -2.03
C LEU A 210 -4.24 -12.66 -3.53
N SER A 211 -5.44 -12.48 -4.08
CA SER A 211 -5.74 -12.64 -5.50
C SER A 211 -6.67 -11.52 -5.97
N TYR A 212 -7.01 -11.51 -7.26
CA TYR A 212 -8.17 -10.75 -7.72
C TYR A 212 -9.45 -11.32 -7.09
N ALA A 213 -10.36 -10.42 -6.71
CA ALA A 213 -11.74 -10.81 -6.48
C ALA A 213 -12.37 -11.13 -7.83
N ASN A 214 -13.08 -12.26 -7.93
CA ASN A 214 -13.91 -12.61 -9.08
C ASN A 214 -15.35 -12.19 -8.80
#